data_AF-A0A349JAQ4-F1
#
_entry.id   AF-A0A349JAQ4-F1
#
_cell.length_a   1.000
_cell.length_b   1.000
_cell.length_c   1.000
_cell.angle_alpha   90.00
_cell.angle_beta   90.00
_cell.angle_gamma   90.00
#
_symmetry.space_group_name_H-M   'P 1'
#
loop_
_entity.id
_entity.type
_entity.pdbx_description
1 polymer ?
#
loop_
_entity_poly.entity_id
_entity_poly.type
_entity_poly.pdbx_seq_one_letter_code
_entity_poly.pdbx_strand_id
1 'polypeptide(L)' 'MNLLSDSQWSALEPLVKKACPRLTPLDLVESQRRIDLLTAKIQSRHWMDRVAAQRVVIGLLDKAGIQKVA' A
#
# COMPACT_ATOMS: atom_id res chain seq x y z
N MET A 1 -9.03 -6.36 7.90
CA MET A 1 -8.58 -5.01 8.29
C MET A 1 -8.27 -4.16 7.07
N ASN A 2 -8.86 -2.96 6.93
CA ASN A 2 -8.64 -2.07 5.77
C ASN A 2 -7.86 -0.80 6.13
N LEU A 3 -7.88 -0.36 7.38
CA LEU A 3 -7.13 0.80 7.88
C LEU A 3 -5.93 0.30 8.69
N LEU A 4 -4.75 0.85 8.42
CA LEU A 4 -3.52 0.54 9.15
C LEU A 4 -3.35 1.49 10.34
N SER A 5 -2.78 0.98 11.44
CA SER A 5 -2.33 1.83 12.55
C SER A 5 -1.13 2.69 12.12
N ASP A 6 -0.78 3.71 12.92
CA ASP A 6 0.42 4.51 12.68
C ASP A 6 1.69 3.66 12.64
N SER A 7 1.85 2.74 13.60
CA SER A 7 3.01 1.83 13.64
C SER A 7 3.11 0.94 12.40
N GLN A 8 1.98 0.40 11.92
CA GLN A 8 1.92 -0.40 10.70
C GLN A 8 2.23 0.44 9.47
N TRP A 9 1.70 1.66 9.39
CA TRP A 9 1.96 2.55 8.28
C TRP A 9 3.43 2.96 8.22
N SER A 10 4.04 3.33 9.35
CA SER A 10 5.46 3.68 9.42
C SER A 10 6.39 2.54 8.96
N ALA A 11 6.00 1.27 9.18
CA ALA A 11 6.73 0.12 8.67
C ALA A 11 6.51 -0.11 7.16
N LEU A 12 5.29 0.15 6.66
CA LEU A 12 4.90 -0.12 5.28
C LEU A 12 5.34 0.98 4.30
N GLU A 13 5.23 2.25 4.69
CA GLU A 13 5.51 3.41 3.84
C GLU A 13 6.88 3.36 3.13
N PRO A 14 8.02 3.06 3.80
CA PRO A 14 9.30 2.97 3.10
C PRO A 14 9.35 1.85 2.07
N LEU A 15 8.67 0.72 2.32
CA LEU A 15 8.58 -0.40 1.38
C LEU A 15 7.75 -0.02 0.15
N VAL A 16 6.63 0.68 0.37
CA VAL A 16 5.77 1.19 -0.70
C VAL A 16 6.53 2.17 -1.59
N LYS A 17 7.23 3.16 -1.00
CA LYS A 17 8.05 4.12 -1.76
C LYS A 17 9.11 3.44 -2.61
N LYS A 18 9.74 2.38 -2.09
CA LYS A 18 10.74 1.60 -2.82
C LYS A 18 10.15 0.76 -3.94
N ALA A 19 9.01 0.11 -3.72
CA ALA A 19 8.40 -0.81 -4.68
C ALA A 19 7.54 -0.11 -5.75
N CYS A 20 6.97 1.05 -5.42
CA CYS A 20 6.03 1.79 -6.26
C CYS A 20 6.57 3.21 -6.52
N PRO A 21 7.65 3.37 -7.31
CA PRO A 21 8.34 4.66 -7.48
C PRO A 21 7.53 5.73 -8.21
N ARG A 22 6.37 5.39 -8.81
CA ARG A 22 5.47 6.35 -9.46
C ARG A 22 4.42 6.93 -8.52
N LEU A 23 4.33 6.45 -7.29
CA LEU A 23 3.51 7.09 -6.26
C LEU A 23 4.17 8.40 -5.85
N THR A 24 3.36 9.45 -5.81
CA THR A 24 3.80 10.74 -5.28
C THR A 24 3.61 10.78 -3.76
N PRO A 25 4.29 11.69 -3.04
CA PRO A 25 4.02 11.93 -1.62
C PRO A 25 2.54 12.24 -1.36
N LEU A 26 1.89 12.97 -2.27
CA LEU A 26 0.46 13.30 -2.17
C LEU A 26 -0.41 12.03 -2.24
N ASP A 27 -0.11 11.10 -3.15
CA ASP A 27 -0.88 9.84 -3.23
C ASP A 27 -0.83 9.03 -1.93
N LEU A 28 0.31 9.06 -1.22
CA LEU A 28 0.49 8.39 0.07
C LEU A 28 -0.34 9.07 1.18
N VAL A 29 -0.35 10.40 1.21
CA VAL A 29 -1.19 11.17 2.14
C VAL A 29 -2.68 10.92 1.86
N GLU A 30 -3.09 10.96 0.59
CA GLU A 30 -4.47 10.72 0.16
C GLU A 30 -4.92 9.27 0.38
N SER A 31 -4.00 8.32 0.50
CA SER A 31 -4.32 6.94 0.87
C SER A 31 -4.84 6.82 2.30
N GLN A 32 -4.56 7.82 3.17
CA GLN A 32 -5.04 7.89 4.56
C GLN A 32 -4.83 6.59 5.36
N ARG A 33 -3.71 5.89 5.11
CA ARG A 33 -3.37 4.58 5.71
C ARG A 33 -4.36 3.45 5.37
N ARG A 34 -5.25 3.66 4.41
CA ARG A 34 -6.21 2.65 3.96
C ARG A 34 -5.64 1.80 2.82
N ILE A 35 -5.77 0.50 2.95
CA ILE A 35 -5.26 -0.50 2.00
C ILE A 35 -5.99 -0.40 0.65
N ASP A 36 -7.30 -0.20 0.66
CA ASP A 36 -8.10 -0.06 -0.57
C ASP A 36 -7.71 1.19 -1.38
N LEU A 37 -7.55 2.34 -0.72
CA LEU A 37 -7.10 3.58 -1.36
C LEU A 37 -5.68 3.44 -1.89
N LEU A 38 -4.76 2.88 -1.10
CA LEU A 38 -3.38 2.62 -1.55
C LEU A 38 -3.37 1.71 -2.79
N THR A 39 -4.18 0.66 -2.79
CA THR A 39 -4.32 -0.25 -3.93
C THR A 39 -4.79 0.49 -5.18
N ALA A 40 -5.80 1.37 -5.04
CA ALA A 40 -6.30 2.18 -6.15
C ALA A 40 -5.24 3.17 -6.67
N LYS A 41 -4.45 3.79 -5.79
CA LYS A 41 -3.33 4.66 -6.18
C LYS A 41 -2.25 3.91 -6.95
N ILE A 42 -1.86 2.73 -6.48
CA ILE A 42 -0.90 1.87 -7.19
C ILE A 42 -1.45 1.47 -8.55
N GLN A 43 -2.71 1.04 -8.60
CA GLN A 43 -3.40 0.68 -9.85
C GLN A 43 -3.32 1.82 -10.87
N SER A 44 -3.67 3.04 -10.46
CA SER A 44 -3.70 4.21 -11.33
C SER A 44 -2.29 4.65 -11.78
N ARG A 45 -1.31 4.70 -10.87
CA ARG A 45 0.04 5.21 -11.17
C ARG A 45 0.91 4.21 -11.95
N HIS A 46 0.61 2.92 -11.83
CA HIS A 46 1.38 1.85 -12.47
C HIS A 46 0.64 1.17 -13.63
N TRP A 47 -0.59 1.59 -13.97
CA TRP A 47 -1.43 1.00 -15.02
C TRP A 47 -1.57 -0.52 -14.88
N MET A 48 -1.76 -0.96 -13.64
CA MET A 48 -1.96 -2.38 -13.33
C MET A 48 -3.44 -2.69 -13.22
N ASP A 49 -3.83 -3.95 -13.39
CA ASP A 49 -5.16 -4.37 -12.98
C ASP A 49 -5.28 -4.39 -11.44
N ARG A 50 -6.52 -4.45 -10.95
CA ARG A 50 -6.81 -4.44 -9.51
C ARG A 50 -6.18 -5.61 -8.78
N VAL A 51 -6.15 -6.81 -9.37
CA VAL A 51 -5.64 -8.03 -8.73
C VAL A 51 -4.12 -7.93 -8.59
N ALA A 52 -3.44 -7.45 -9.61
CA ALA A 52 -2.00 -7.25 -9.61
C ALA A 52 -1.60 -6.16 -8.59
N ALA A 53 -2.30 -5.02 -8.56
CA ALA A 53 -2.08 -3.98 -7.55
C ALA A 53 -2.33 -4.52 -6.12
N GLN A 54 -3.38 -5.32 -5.92
CA GLN A 54 -3.67 -5.93 -4.63
C GLN A 54 -2.58 -6.92 -4.21
N ARG A 55 -2.04 -7.72 -5.13
CA ARG A 55 -0.91 -8.63 -4.86
C ARG A 55 0.34 -7.87 -4.44
N VAL A 56 0.62 -6.72 -5.07
CA VAL A 56 1.72 -5.84 -4.65
C VAL A 56 1.51 -5.39 -3.21
N VAL A 57 0.33 -4.86 -2.87
CA VAL A 57 0.05 -4.40 -1.50
C VAL A 57 0.14 -5.54 -0.49
N ILE A 58 -0.40 -6.72 -0.80
CA ILE A 58 -0.30 -7.91 0.07
C ILE A 58 1.16 -8.31 0.28
N GLY A 59 1.96 -8.36 -0.79
CA GLY A 59 3.39 -8.70 -0.68
C GLY A 59 4.19 -7.67 0.11
N LEU A 60 3.78 -6.40 0.10
CA LEU A 60 4.40 -5.36 0.93
C LEU A 60 3.98 -5.45 2.40
N LEU A 61 2.71 -5.78 2.66
CA LEU A 61 2.21 -6.03 4.02
C LEU A 61 2.93 -7.22 4.67
N ASP A 62 3.12 -8.31 3.92
CA ASP A 62 3.84 -9.50 4.39
C ASP A 62 5.30 -9.18 4.71
N LYS A 63 6.00 -8.43 3.84
CA LYS A 63 7.37 -7.95 4.10
C LYS A 63 7.48 -7.02 5.30
N ALA A 64 6.41 -6.28 5.61
CA ALA A 64 6.34 -5.42 6.80
C ALA A 64 5.97 -6.20 8.07
N GLY A 65 5.72 -7.51 8.00
CA GLY A 65 5.21 -8.30 9.12
C GLY A 65 3.78 -7.97 9.52
N ILE A 66 3.02 -7.30 8.65
CA ILE A 66 1.64 -6.87 8.91
C ILE A 66 0.71 -7.97 8.41
N GLN A 67 0.36 -8.90 9.31
CA GLN A 67 -0.59 -9.94 8.98
C GLN A 67 -2.02 -9.40 8.97
N LYS A 68 -2.81 -9.85 7.98
CA LYS A 68 -4.27 -9.77 8.10
C LYS A 68 -4.66 -10.70 9.24
N VAL A 69 -5.15 -10.14 10.34
CA VAL A 69 -5.95 -10.93 11.29
C VAL A 69 -7.12 -11.47 10.49
N ALA A 70 -7.22 -12.80 10.42
CA ALA A 70 -8.24 -13.54 9.69
C ALA A 70 -9.64 -13.19 10.20
#